data_AF-A0A0C9SRL4-F1
#
_entry.id   AF-A0A0C9SRL4-F1
#
_cell.length_a   1.000
_cell.length_b   1.000
_cell.length_c   1.000
_cell.angle_alpha   90.00
_cell.angle_beta   90.00
_cell.angle_gamma   90.00
#
_symmetry.space_group_name_H-M   'P 1'
#
loop_
_entity.id
_entity.type
_entity.pdbx_description
1 polymer ?
#
loop_
_entity_poly.entity_id
_entity_poly.type
_entity_poly.pdbx_seq_one_letter_code
_entity_poly.pdbx_strand_id
1 'polypeptide(L)'
;MPPNLDEARAALADLKILLHPNRPSGRGFKATGLTSLLEKRLTWMEYFLRAFVNGTPWSAAALQTAQFIGKGPYMSRKVRQWTKAYILDGENLPLSKCGGAWTKSRIADEDLKQELLTHLQSLGKYVAATAVIEYLQRLDVMRRYQLTKSISLVTAERWMKTCGFRWTVARGGQYVDGHEREDVVFYRQNVFLPSWFALDQKLRKWKLVDGKLVEEETSEEDNGKRTVVWFHDESTFYAHDRRKKRWVHSNEKATPQPKGEGTSLMVADFVSADYGWLRSPDGKESARVLFRAGKSRDGYFTNDEILEHVETAIAILQKHYPDEDHIFVFDNATTHLKRADDALSARNMPKGFVMKKVQIANGFFNGAVQEFYWPEDHENAGKFKGMVQILEERGFEAKKLKLKAQCNKEFKCAPGLTDCCCRRILYNQPDFIQIDSLLETTCKMKGFNVMFLPKFHCELNFIEQCWGYAKRVYRCYPPSSKDADLEANMIKALDSVPLESMRKFATRSRRFMDAYYKGLNGKQAAWAAKKYRGHQVLPATIMKDLDRAKVTS
;
A
#
# COMPACT_ATOMS: atom_id res chain seq x y z
N MET A 1 -32.73 -2.81 59.67
CA MET A 1 -33.86 -3.75 59.61
C MET A 1 -33.98 -4.32 58.21
N PRO A 2 -34.33 -5.61 58.07
CA PRO A 2 -34.69 -6.20 56.78
C PRO A 2 -35.93 -5.49 56.20
N PRO A 3 -36.06 -5.39 54.87
CA PRO A 3 -37.27 -4.87 54.22
C PRO A 3 -38.44 -5.83 54.40
N ASN A 4 -39.67 -5.35 54.15
CA ASN A 4 -40.84 -6.21 54.10
C ASN A 4 -40.68 -7.24 52.97
N LEU A 5 -41.18 -8.46 53.18
CA LEU A 5 -41.13 -9.54 52.20
C LEU A 5 -41.90 -9.18 50.92
N ASP A 6 -42.99 -8.43 51.02
CA ASP A 6 -43.78 -8.01 49.85
C ASP A 6 -43.06 -6.94 49.01
N GLU A 7 -42.39 -5.99 49.67
CA GLU A 7 -41.52 -5.01 49.01
C GLU A 7 -40.34 -5.70 48.30
N ALA A 8 -39.75 -6.70 48.95
CA ALA A 8 -38.66 -7.50 48.36
C ALA A 8 -39.12 -8.31 47.15
N ARG A 9 -40.35 -8.86 47.16
CA ARG A 9 -40.95 -9.55 46.01
C ARG A 9 -41.23 -8.59 44.85
N ALA A 10 -41.75 -7.40 45.13
CA ALA A 10 -42.00 -6.38 44.12
C ALA A 10 -40.69 -5.94 43.45
N ALA A 11 -39.66 -5.61 44.24
CA ALA A 11 -38.34 -5.26 43.72
C ALA A 11 -37.69 -6.39 42.92
N LEU A 12 -37.88 -7.66 43.32
CA LEU A 12 -37.38 -8.82 42.58
C LEU A 12 -38.06 -8.98 41.22
N ALA A 13 -39.38 -8.76 41.15
CA ALA A 13 -40.12 -8.81 39.89
C ALA A 13 -39.67 -7.69 38.94
N ASP A 14 -39.47 -6.49 39.48
CA ASP A 14 -39.02 -5.33 38.74
C ASP A 14 -37.59 -5.51 38.18
N LEU A 15 -36.65 -6.00 39.00
CA LEU A 15 -35.28 -6.32 38.54
C LEU A 15 -35.27 -7.36 37.41
N LYS A 16 -36.16 -8.34 37.44
CA LYS A 16 -36.28 -9.33 36.36
C LYS A 16 -36.72 -8.70 35.04
N ILE A 17 -37.68 -7.77 35.08
CA ILE A 17 -38.13 -7.04 33.89
C ILE A 17 -36.98 -6.17 33.34
N LEU A 18 -36.21 -5.54 34.24
CA LEU A 18 -35.12 -4.65 33.89
C LEU A 18 -33.89 -5.39 33.31
N LEU A 19 -33.54 -6.55 33.87
CA LEU A 19 -32.49 -7.43 33.35
C LEU A 19 -32.91 -8.22 32.11
N HIS A 20 -34.19 -8.55 32.00
CA HIS A 20 -34.74 -9.45 30.98
C HIS A 20 -36.05 -8.90 30.38
N PRO A 21 -35.99 -7.77 29.64
CA PRO A 21 -37.18 -7.15 29.07
C PRO A 21 -37.80 -8.02 27.96
N ASN A 22 -39.12 -8.22 28.05
CA ASN A 22 -39.86 -9.03 27.07
C ASN A 22 -39.87 -8.40 25.67
N ARG A 23 -39.82 -9.25 24.64
CA ARG A 23 -40.07 -8.83 23.26
C ARG A 23 -41.57 -8.63 23.01
N PRO A 24 -41.97 -7.69 22.13
CA PRO A 24 -43.36 -7.52 21.73
C PRO A 24 -43.88 -8.72 20.92
N SER A 25 -43.00 -9.50 20.27
CA SER A 25 -43.33 -10.77 19.62
C SER A 25 -42.11 -11.71 19.56
N GLY A 26 -42.34 -13.03 19.62
CA GLY A 26 -41.31 -14.08 19.57
C GLY A 26 -40.73 -14.52 20.93
N ARG A 27 -39.98 -15.64 20.95
CA ARG A 27 -39.28 -16.14 22.16
C ARG A 27 -37.98 -15.37 22.40
N GLY A 28 -37.66 -15.08 23.67
CA GLY A 28 -36.42 -14.45 24.11
C GLY A 28 -36.56 -13.00 24.56
N PHE A 29 -35.48 -12.43 25.12
CA PHE A 29 -35.45 -11.08 25.69
C PHE A 29 -34.92 -10.04 24.68
N LYS A 30 -35.25 -8.75 24.88
CA LYS A 30 -34.61 -7.64 24.17
C LYS A 30 -33.20 -7.42 24.75
N ALA A 31 -32.30 -6.87 23.93
CA ALA A 31 -31.02 -6.39 24.45
C ALA A 31 -31.27 -5.25 25.44
N THR A 32 -30.74 -5.38 26.66
CA THR A 32 -30.78 -4.31 27.66
C THR A 32 -29.78 -3.24 27.27
N GLY A 33 -30.18 -1.97 27.17
CA GLY A 33 -29.26 -0.82 27.00
C GLY A 33 -28.41 -0.51 28.25
N LEU A 34 -28.24 -1.49 29.14
CA LEU A 34 -27.51 -1.39 30.39
C LEU A 34 -26.03 -1.64 30.15
N THR A 35 -25.17 -0.95 30.90
CA THR A 35 -23.72 -1.21 30.84
C THR A 35 -23.40 -2.55 31.50
N SER A 36 -22.33 -3.21 31.04
CA SER A 36 -21.94 -4.54 31.56
C SER A 36 -21.70 -4.59 33.07
N LEU A 37 -21.31 -3.45 33.67
CA LEU A 37 -21.11 -3.33 35.12
C LEU A 37 -22.44 -3.13 35.87
N LEU A 38 -23.34 -2.33 35.32
CA LEU A 38 -24.66 -2.11 35.90
C LEU A 38 -25.48 -3.41 35.86
N GLU A 39 -25.47 -4.09 34.72
CA GLU A 39 -26.10 -5.40 34.54
C GLU A 39 -25.61 -6.41 35.60
N LYS A 40 -24.29 -6.55 35.78
CA LYS A 40 -23.72 -7.42 36.83
C LYS A 40 -24.21 -7.09 38.23
N ARG A 41 -24.28 -5.79 38.59
CA ARG A 41 -24.70 -5.37 39.93
C ARG A 41 -26.18 -5.65 40.17
N LEU A 42 -27.01 -5.42 39.15
CA LEU A 42 -28.43 -5.74 39.18
C LEU A 42 -28.66 -7.25 39.29
N THR A 43 -27.90 -8.06 38.55
CA THR A 43 -27.93 -9.53 38.68
C THR A 43 -27.56 -9.98 40.10
N TRP A 44 -26.57 -9.34 40.75
CA TRP A 44 -26.23 -9.65 42.14
C TRP A 44 -27.35 -9.27 43.11
N MET A 45 -28.01 -8.13 42.90
CA MET A 45 -29.19 -7.75 43.68
C MET A 45 -30.33 -8.73 43.48
N GLU A 46 -30.52 -9.24 42.26
CA GLU A 46 -31.52 -10.25 41.93
C GLU A 46 -31.24 -11.58 42.66
N TYR A 47 -30.01 -12.10 42.59
CA TYR A 47 -29.61 -13.32 43.31
C TYR A 47 -29.80 -13.18 44.82
N PHE A 48 -29.46 -12.02 45.36
CA PHE A 48 -29.65 -11.73 46.77
C PHE A 48 -31.13 -11.72 47.17
N LEU A 49 -31.98 -11.02 46.41
CA LEU A 49 -33.42 -10.99 46.68
C LEU A 49 -34.08 -12.36 46.52
N ARG A 50 -33.67 -13.15 45.52
CA ARG A 50 -34.14 -14.54 45.37
C ARG A 50 -33.84 -15.37 46.63
N ALA A 51 -32.61 -15.29 47.15
CA ALA A 51 -32.24 -16.02 48.36
C ALA A 51 -33.04 -15.55 49.59
N PHE A 52 -33.27 -14.25 49.73
CA PHE A 52 -34.04 -13.70 50.84
C PHE A 52 -35.53 -14.08 50.77
N VAL A 53 -36.16 -13.95 49.60
CA VAL A 53 -37.57 -14.31 49.39
C VAL A 53 -37.82 -15.81 49.60
N ASN A 54 -36.81 -16.65 49.37
CA ASN A 54 -36.86 -18.09 49.59
C ASN A 54 -36.61 -18.52 51.05
N GLY A 55 -36.55 -17.58 51.99
CA GLY A 55 -36.50 -17.86 53.43
C GLY A 55 -35.13 -17.73 54.10
N THR A 56 -34.07 -17.38 53.35
CA THR A 56 -32.76 -17.13 53.96
C THR A 56 -32.77 -15.76 54.66
N PRO A 57 -32.31 -15.65 55.94
CA PRO A 57 -32.26 -14.36 56.63
C PRO A 57 -31.46 -13.30 55.86
N TRP A 58 -31.93 -12.04 55.87
CA TRP A 58 -31.40 -10.92 55.05
C TRP A 58 -29.86 -10.78 55.05
N SER A 59 -29.23 -10.88 56.23
CA SER A 59 -27.77 -10.79 56.34
C SER A 59 -27.06 -12.02 55.79
N ALA A 60 -27.63 -13.21 55.99
CA ALA A 60 -27.09 -14.47 55.50
C ALA A 60 -27.23 -14.59 53.97
N ALA A 61 -28.38 -14.21 53.42
CA ALA A 61 -28.63 -14.19 51.98
C ALA A 61 -27.61 -13.29 51.26
N ALA A 62 -27.33 -12.10 51.80
CA ALA A 62 -26.35 -11.18 51.21
C ALA A 62 -24.91 -11.73 51.26
N LEU A 63 -24.56 -12.44 52.34
CA LEU A 63 -23.25 -13.06 52.49
C LEU A 63 -23.09 -14.25 51.53
N GLN A 64 -24.11 -15.10 51.42
CA GLN A 64 -24.14 -16.22 50.46
C GLN A 64 -24.03 -15.73 49.03
N THR A 65 -24.77 -14.68 48.64
CA THR A 65 -24.65 -14.10 47.29
C THR A 65 -23.25 -13.55 47.05
N ALA A 66 -22.66 -12.84 48.02
CA ALA A 66 -21.29 -12.33 47.90
C ALA A 66 -20.27 -13.47 47.72
N GLN A 67 -20.39 -14.56 48.48
CA GLN A 67 -19.52 -15.73 48.36
C GLN A 67 -19.70 -16.44 47.02
N PHE A 68 -20.94 -16.62 46.56
CA PHE A 68 -21.28 -17.24 45.28
C PHE A 68 -20.62 -16.52 44.10
N ILE A 69 -20.55 -15.18 44.13
CA ILE A 69 -19.91 -14.38 43.07
C ILE A 69 -18.39 -14.18 43.29
N GLY A 70 -17.77 -14.95 44.19
CA GLY A 70 -16.34 -14.90 44.48
C GLY A 70 -15.89 -13.63 45.22
N LYS A 71 -16.73 -13.08 46.09
CA LYS A 71 -16.47 -11.85 46.85
C LYS A 71 -16.64 -12.06 48.37
N GLY A 72 -16.15 -11.10 49.15
CA GLY A 72 -16.16 -11.15 50.61
C GLY A 72 -17.18 -10.21 51.29
N PRO A 73 -17.06 -10.01 52.62
CA PRO A 73 -18.01 -9.26 53.45
C PRO A 73 -18.28 -7.82 52.99
N TYR A 74 -17.31 -7.18 52.33
CA TYR A 74 -17.49 -5.84 51.74
C TYR A 74 -18.61 -5.83 50.69
N MET A 75 -18.64 -6.83 49.80
CA MET A 75 -19.67 -6.92 48.76
C MET A 75 -21.04 -7.25 49.36
N SER A 76 -21.10 -8.09 50.40
CA SER A 76 -22.33 -8.34 51.16
C SER A 76 -22.92 -7.04 51.76
N ARG A 77 -22.08 -6.11 52.24
CA ARG A 77 -22.54 -4.78 52.67
C ARG A 77 -23.05 -3.94 51.49
N LYS A 78 -22.34 -3.93 50.36
CA LYS A 78 -22.72 -3.16 49.17
C LYS A 78 -24.01 -3.63 48.54
N VAL A 79 -24.19 -4.93 48.35
CA VAL A 79 -25.43 -5.50 47.79
C VAL A 79 -26.61 -5.18 48.70
N ARG A 80 -26.48 -5.30 50.03
CA ARG A 80 -27.54 -4.85 50.97
C ARG A 80 -27.85 -3.35 50.85
N GLN A 81 -26.84 -2.51 50.69
CA GLN A 81 -27.04 -1.06 50.50
C GLN A 81 -27.77 -0.75 49.20
N TRP A 82 -27.34 -1.35 48.08
CA TRP A 82 -27.94 -1.16 46.77
C TRP A 82 -29.38 -1.67 46.73
N THR A 83 -29.61 -2.90 47.20
CA THR A 83 -30.95 -3.49 47.24
C THR A 83 -31.89 -2.68 48.14
N LYS A 84 -31.41 -2.19 49.29
CA LYS A 84 -32.24 -1.34 50.15
C LYS A 84 -32.57 0.00 49.49
N ALA A 85 -31.61 0.63 48.80
CA ALA A 85 -31.85 1.88 48.07
C ALA A 85 -32.86 1.67 46.93
N TYR A 86 -32.74 0.57 46.19
CA TYR A 86 -33.63 0.20 45.09
C TYR A 86 -35.05 -0.13 45.55
N ILE A 87 -35.21 -0.82 46.69
CA ILE A 87 -36.53 -1.08 47.28
C ILE A 87 -37.24 0.22 47.67
N LEU A 88 -36.50 1.21 48.16
CA LEU A 88 -37.05 2.51 48.55
C LEU A 88 -37.40 3.40 47.35
N ASP A 89 -36.63 3.28 46.27
CA ASP A 89 -36.75 4.07 45.05
C ASP A 89 -36.27 3.22 43.86
N GLY A 90 -37.23 2.78 43.03
CA GLY A 90 -36.97 1.92 41.88
C GLY A 90 -36.10 2.57 40.79
N GLU A 91 -35.92 3.89 40.82
CA GLU A 91 -34.99 4.60 39.93
C GLU A 91 -33.55 4.61 40.47
N ASN A 92 -33.33 4.20 41.73
CA ASN A 92 -32.04 4.23 42.41
C ASN A 92 -31.16 3.03 42.05
N LEU A 93 -30.70 3.04 40.80
CA LEU A 93 -29.82 2.00 40.26
C LEU A 93 -28.44 2.04 40.92
N PRO A 94 -27.75 0.89 41.10
CA PRO A 94 -26.43 0.79 41.71
C PRO A 94 -25.32 1.28 40.76
N LEU A 95 -25.44 2.53 40.30
CA LEU A 95 -24.45 3.20 39.47
C LEU A 95 -23.16 3.38 40.26
N SER A 96 -22.03 3.37 39.55
CA SER A 96 -20.74 3.58 40.19
C SER A 96 -20.67 5.00 40.75
N LYS A 97 -20.83 5.16 42.06
CA LYS A 97 -20.40 6.38 42.76
C LYS A 97 -18.88 6.38 42.74
N CYS A 98 -18.28 7.02 41.73
CA CYS A 98 -16.85 7.32 41.70
C CYS A 98 -16.53 8.33 42.81
N GLY A 99 -16.49 7.86 44.06
CA GLY A 99 -16.09 8.59 45.26
C GLY A 99 -14.61 8.35 45.53
N GLY A 100 -13.78 9.05 44.77
CA GLY A 100 -12.33 9.18 44.92
C GLY A 100 -11.94 10.40 44.09
N ALA A 101 -12.38 11.56 44.55
CA ALA A 101 -12.19 12.83 43.89
C ALA A 101 -10.69 13.11 43.67
N TRP A 102 -10.37 13.67 42.51
CA TRP A 102 -9.09 14.30 42.11
C TRP A 102 -8.02 13.48 41.34
N THR A 103 -8.07 12.15 41.24
CA THR A 103 -6.95 11.40 40.58
C THR A 103 -7.26 10.70 39.26
N LYS A 104 -8.53 10.52 38.84
CA LYS A 104 -8.85 9.85 37.57
C LYS A 104 -9.70 10.71 36.64
N SER A 105 -9.15 11.00 35.47
CA SER A 105 -9.83 11.71 34.37
C SER A 105 -11.10 10.98 33.95
N ARG A 106 -12.14 11.71 33.54
CA ARG A 106 -13.43 11.13 33.10
C ARG A 106 -13.30 10.20 31.89
N ILE A 107 -12.28 10.38 31.04
CA ILE A 107 -11.96 9.47 29.94
C ILE A 107 -11.51 8.07 30.39
N ALA A 108 -11.25 7.86 31.68
CA ALA A 108 -10.98 6.53 32.23
C ALA A 108 -12.26 5.71 32.43
N ASP A 109 -13.44 6.32 32.24
CA ASP A 109 -14.69 5.60 32.07
C ASP A 109 -14.67 4.90 30.70
N GLU A 110 -14.62 3.57 30.69
CA GLU A 110 -14.50 2.79 29.46
C GLU A 110 -15.76 2.91 28.58
N ASP A 111 -16.94 3.15 29.16
CA ASP A 111 -18.19 3.33 28.40
C ASP A 111 -18.13 4.68 27.65
N LEU A 112 -17.78 5.77 28.35
CA LEU A 112 -17.59 7.08 27.74
C LEU A 112 -16.51 7.06 26.67
N LYS A 113 -15.39 6.38 26.94
CA LYS A 113 -14.26 6.27 26.01
C LYS A 113 -14.64 5.51 24.74
N GLN A 114 -15.40 4.42 24.86
CA GLN A 114 -15.84 3.64 23.70
C GLN A 114 -16.89 4.39 22.86
N GLU A 115 -17.80 5.12 23.50
CA GLU A 115 -18.75 6.01 22.82
C GLU A 115 -18.04 7.15 22.08
N LEU A 116 -17.08 7.80 22.75
CA LEU A 116 -16.24 8.83 22.13
C LEU A 116 -15.44 8.28 20.96
N LEU A 117 -14.83 7.10 21.09
CA LEU A 117 -14.08 6.47 20.01
C LEU A 117 -14.97 6.21 18.78
N THR A 118 -16.18 5.68 19.01
CA THR A 118 -17.16 5.42 17.94
C THR A 118 -17.59 6.71 17.25
N HIS A 119 -17.85 7.77 18.03
CA HIS A 119 -18.18 9.07 17.47
C HIS A 119 -17.02 9.66 16.66
N LEU A 120 -15.80 9.65 17.19
CA LEU A 120 -14.62 10.18 16.49
C LEU A 120 -14.32 9.42 15.19
N GLN A 121 -14.52 8.10 15.16
CA GLN A 121 -14.40 7.29 13.94
C GLN A 121 -15.45 7.67 12.89
N SER A 122 -16.67 7.99 13.30
CA SER A 122 -17.74 8.40 12.39
C SER A 122 -17.47 9.74 11.67
N LEU A 123 -16.60 10.60 12.22
CA LEU A 123 -16.26 11.90 11.65
C LEU A 123 -15.15 11.84 10.59
N GLY A 124 -14.51 10.68 10.43
CA GLY A 124 -13.52 10.43 9.39
C GLY A 124 -12.14 11.09 9.62
N LYS A 125 -11.44 11.37 8.52
CA LYS A 125 -9.98 11.65 8.51
C LYS A 125 -9.58 12.95 9.22
N TYR A 126 -10.43 13.96 9.21
CA TYR A 126 -10.12 15.31 9.70
C TYR A 126 -10.73 15.61 11.07
N VAL A 127 -10.88 14.56 11.90
CA VAL A 127 -11.41 14.69 13.25
C VAL A 127 -10.53 15.60 14.11
N ALA A 128 -11.18 16.55 14.80
CA ALA A 128 -10.53 17.53 15.65
C ALA A 128 -10.85 17.28 17.13
N ALA A 129 -10.01 17.79 18.04
CA ALA A 129 -10.26 17.71 19.47
C ALA A 129 -11.57 18.43 19.87
N THR A 130 -12.02 19.42 19.11
CA THR A 130 -13.32 20.08 19.30
C THR A 130 -14.50 19.12 19.18
N ALA A 131 -14.39 18.06 18.38
CA ALA A 131 -15.43 17.04 18.27
C ALA A 131 -15.70 16.31 19.60
N VAL A 132 -14.67 16.14 20.43
CA VAL A 132 -14.84 15.60 21.79
C VAL A 132 -15.66 16.56 22.65
N ILE A 133 -15.39 17.86 22.55
CA ILE A 133 -16.13 18.90 23.29
C ILE A 133 -17.60 18.91 22.84
N GLU A 134 -17.83 18.97 21.53
CA GLU A 134 -19.18 18.99 20.94
C GLU A 134 -19.99 17.74 21.33
N TYR A 135 -19.35 16.56 21.35
CA TYR A 135 -20.01 15.33 21.81
C TYR A 135 -20.41 15.39 23.28
N LEU A 136 -19.51 15.87 24.14
CA LEU A 136 -19.77 15.98 25.58
C LEU A 136 -20.78 17.06 25.93
N GLN A 137 -21.01 18.04 25.05
CA GLN A 137 -22.01 19.09 25.22
C GLN A 137 -23.43 18.64 24.84
N ARG A 138 -23.60 17.46 24.25
CA ARG A 138 -24.94 16.94 23.94
C ARG A 138 -25.70 16.69 25.24
N LEU A 139 -26.93 17.20 25.33
CA LEU A 139 -27.72 17.18 26.56
C LEU A 139 -27.96 15.77 27.11
N ASP A 140 -28.12 14.78 26.25
CA ASP A 140 -28.25 13.37 26.62
C ASP A 140 -26.95 12.82 27.23
N VAL A 141 -25.79 13.16 26.64
CA VAL A 141 -24.47 12.76 27.15
C VAL A 141 -24.18 13.44 28.49
N MET A 142 -24.46 14.74 28.60
CA MET A 142 -24.29 15.49 29.86
C MET A 142 -25.12 14.90 30.99
N ARG A 143 -26.38 14.53 30.72
CA ARG A 143 -27.26 13.88 31.70
C ARG A 143 -26.75 12.49 32.08
N ARG A 144 -26.41 11.65 31.09
CA ARG A 144 -25.93 10.27 31.30
C ARG A 144 -24.66 10.21 32.15
N TYR A 145 -23.70 11.09 31.89
CA TYR A 145 -22.41 11.11 32.59
C TYR A 145 -22.32 12.18 33.70
N GLN A 146 -23.44 12.85 34.03
CA GLN A 146 -23.54 13.90 35.06
C GLN A 146 -22.48 15.00 34.89
N LEU A 147 -22.25 15.42 33.64
CA LEU A 147 -21.30 16.47 33.30
C LEU A 147 -21.96 17.82 33.56
N THR A 148 -21.37 18.62 34.44
CA THR A 148 -21.86 19.98 34.76
C THR A 148 -21.14 21.07 33.99
N LYS A 149 -19.95 20.76 33.45
CA LYS A 149 -19.10 21.69 32.70
C LYS A 149 -18.47 20.98 31.52
N SER A 150 -18.27 21.72 30.44
CA SER A 150 -17.48 21.24 29.31
C SER A 150 -15.99 21.16 29.66
N ILE A 151 -15.26 20.33 28.94
CA ILE A 151 -13.80 20.22 29.08
C ILE A 151 -13.10 21.29 28.24
N SER A 152 -11.89 21.67 28.65
CA SER A 152 -11.05 22.55 27.83
C SER A 152 -10.51 21.83 26.59
N LEU A 153 -10.13 22.59 25.56
CA LEU A 153 -9.48 22.05 24.34
C LEU A 153 -8.25 21.21 24.68
N VAL A 154 -7.41 21.68 25.60
CA VAL A 154 -6.22 20.95 26.07
C VAL A 154 -6.58 19.59 26.68
N THR A 155 -7.71 19.51 27.38
CA THR A 155 -8.21 18.26 27.96
C THR A 155 -8.71 17.33 26.86
N ALA A 156 -9.43 17.86 25.87
CA ALA A 156 -9.88 17.11 24.71
C ALA A 156 -8.72 16.54 23.88
N GLU A 157 -7.65 17.31 23.68
CA GLU A 157 -6.42 16.84 23.02
C GLU A 157 -5.74 15.69 23.78
N ARG A 158 -5.73 15.75 25.11
CA ARG A 158 -5.23 14.62 25.94
C ARG A 158 -6.11 13.39 25.78
N TRP A 159 -7.43 13.57 25.73
CA TRP A 159 -8.38 12.46 25.56
C TRP A 159 -8.26 11.83 24.17
N MET A 160 -8.04 12.62 23.11
CA MET A 160 -7.72 12.10 21.77
C MET A 160 -6.54 11.12 21.82
N LYS A 161 -5.46 11.45 22.54
CA LYS A 161 -4.30 10.56 22.74
C LYS A 161 -4.68 9.30 23.52
N THR A 162 -5.50 9.42 24.56
CA THR A 162 -6.01 8.29 25.34
C THR A 162 -6.90 7.36 24.50
N CYS A 163 -7.64 7.90 23.53
CA CYS A 163 -8.42 7.13 22.56
C CYS A 163 -7.58 6.54 21.42
N GLY A 164 -6.25 6.67 21.46
CA GLY A 164 -5.33 6.09 20.48
C GLY A 164 -5.04 6.97 19.26
N PHE A 165 -5.59 8.18 19.18
CA PHE A 165 -5.27 9.12 18.11
C PHE A 165 -3.88 9.74 18.31
N ARG A 166 -3.21 10.09 17.21
CA ARG A 166 -1.91 10.77 17.23
C ARG A 166 -1.95 11.94 16.27
N TRP A 167 -1.57 13.12 16.75
CA TRP A 167 -1.36 14.28 15.89
C TRP A 167 -0.04 14.11 15.13
N THR A 168 -0.13 13.79 13.84
CA THR A 168 1.03 13.59 12.98
C THR A 168 0.68 13.81 11.53
N VAL A 169 1.68 14.05 10.70
CA VAL A 169 1.50 14.09 9.25
C VAL A 169 1.24 12.66 8.77
N ALA A 170 0.12 12.44 8.07
CA ALA A 170 -0.18 11.16 7.46
C ALA A 170 0.99 10.73 6.57
N ARG A 171 1.45 9.50 6.72
CA ARG A 171 2.50 8.94 5.86
C ARG A 171 1.88 8.61 4.51
N GLY A 172 2.54 9.00 3.43
CA GLY A 172 2.22 8.48 2.10
C GLY A 172 2.34 6.95 2.08
N GLY A 173 1.36 6.29 1.47
CA GLY A 173 1.38 4.86 1.20
C GLY A 173 1.82 4.59 -0.25
N GLN A 174 1.53 3.38 -0.75
CA GLN A 174 1.65 3.07 -2.17
C GLN A 174 0.77 3.98 -3.02
N TYR A 175 1.19 4.24 -4.26
CA TYR A 175 0.32 4.86 -5.25
C TYR A 175 -0.81 3.87 -5.56
N VAL A 176 -2.05 4.25 -5.21
CA VAL A 176 -3.23 3.41 -5.48
C VAL A 176 -3.75 3.67 -6.91
N ASP A 177 -3.46 4.84 -7.46
CA ASP A 177 -3.92 5.18 -8.81
C ASP A 177 -3.27 4.27 -9.84
N GLY A 178 -4.12 3.62 -10.64
CA GLY A 178 -3.71 2.65 -11.66
C GLY A 178 -3.27 1.26 -11.17
N HIS A 179 -3.03 1.07 -9.86
CA HIS A 179 -2.46 -0.16 -9.29
C HIS A 179 -3.33 -1.42 -9.52
N GLU A 180 -4.66 -1.27 -9.52
CA GLU A 180 -5.62 -2.37 -9.74
C GLU A 180 -6.38 -2.22 -11.07
N ARG A 181 -5.84 -1.47 -12.03
CA ARG A 181 -6.41 -1.42 -13.38
C ARG A 181 -6.30 -2.80 -14.04
N GLU A 182 -7.35 -3.20 -14.77
CA GLU A 182 -7.42 -4.52 -15.41
C GLU A 182 -6.23 -4.82 -16.30
N ASP A 183 -5.76 -3.87 -17.13
CA ASP A 183 -4.61 -4.06 -18.01
C ASP A 183 -3.29 -4.24 -17.24
N VAL A 184 -3.14 -3.51 -16.12
CA VAL A 184 -1.97 -3.60 -15.24
C VAL A 184 -1.97 -4.92 -14.47
N VAL A 185 -3.11 -5.31 -13.91
CA VAL A 185 -3.29 -6.59 -13.20
C VAL A 185 -3.09 -7.77 -14.15
N PHE A 186 -3.62 -7.68 -15.37
CA PHE A 186 -3.42 -8.70 -16.40
C PHE A 186 -1.94 -8.88 -16.72
N TYR A 187 -1.20 -7.79 -16.97
CA TYR A 187 0.24 -7.84 -17.23
C TYR A 187 1.01 -8.40 -16.02
N ARG A 188 0.69 -7.95 -14.81
CA ARG A 188 1.29 -8.46 -13.57
C ARG A 188 1.10 -9.97 -13.45
N GLN A 189 -0.13 -10.45 -13.60
CA GLN A 189 -0.49 -11.83 -13.32
C GLN A 189 -0.08 -12.81 -14.43
N ASN A 190 -0.16 -12.39 -15.70
CA ASN A 190 0.00 -13.29 -16.84
C ASN A 190 1.33 -13.14 -17.57
N VAL A 191 2.09 -12.06 -17.31
CA VAL A 191 3.37 -11.81 -17.99
C VAL A 191 4.49 -11.69 -16.97
N PHE A 192 4.45 -10.67 -16.10
CA PHE A 192 5.58 -10.37 -15.23
C PHE A 192 5.84 -11.47 -14.18
N LEU A 193 4.82 -11.85 -13.40
CA LEU A 193 5.00 -12.84 -12.33
C LEU A 193 5.38 -14.22 -12.89
N PRO A 194 4.71 -14.78 -13.93
CA PRO A 194 5.13 -16.05 -14.51
C PRO A 194 6.57 -16.04 -15.01
N SER A 195 6.99 -14.98 -15.72
CA SER A 195 8.37 -14.83 -16.19
C SER A 195 9.36 -14.75 -15.03
N TRP A 196 9.03 -14.03 -13.95
CA TRP A 196 9.87 -13.96 -12.76
C TRP A 196 10.02 -15.33 -12.08
N PHE A 197 8.92 -16.05 -11.89
CA PHE A 197 8.96 -17.36 -11.22
C PHE A 197 9.62 -18.46 -12.06
N ALA A 198 9.62 -18.34 -13.38
CA ALA A 198 10.39 -19.22 -14.26
C ALA A 198 11.90 -19.09 -14.05
N LEU A 199 12.38 -17.91 -13.64
CA LEU A 199 13.79 -17.67 -13.33
C LEU A 199 14.16 -18.13 -11.92
N ASP A 200 13.19 -18.36 -11.05
CA ASP A 200 13.37 -18.44 -9.61
C ASP A 200 14.34 -19.52 -9.15
N GLN A 201 14.52 -20.58 -9.93
CA GLN A 201 15.47 -21.67 -9.63
C GLN A 201 16.92 -21.22 -9.79
N LYS A 202 17.20 -20.31 -10.74
CA LYS A 202 18.54 -19.82 -11.07
C LYS A 202 18.98 -18.59 -10.27
N LEU A 203 18.06 -18.00 -9.50
CA LEU A 203 18.33 -16.79 -8.71
C LEU A 203 18.84 -17.14 -7.32
N ARG A 204 19.84 -16.39 -6.84
CA ARG A 204 20.23 -16.46 -5.42
C ARG A 204 19.11 -15.93 -4.53
N LYS A 205 18.95 -16.59 -3.37
CA LYS A 205 17.92 -16.25 -2.38
C LYS A 205 18.58 -16.06 -1.03
N TRP A 206 18.04 -15.12 -0.25
CA TRP A 206 18.56 -14.80 1.07
C TRP A 206 17.46 -14.82 2.11
N LYS A 207 17.63 -15.64 3.14
CA LYS A 207 16.70 -15.76 4.26
C LYS A 207 17.27 -15.09 5.51
N LEU A 208 16.37 -14.58 6.35
CA LEU A 208 16.75 -14.05 7.66
C LEU A 208 16.64 -15.17 8.69
N VAL A 209 17.77 -15.64 9.21
CA VAL A 209 17.86 -16.65 10.28
C VAL A 209 18.52 -15.98 11.48
N ASP A 210 17.84 -15.94 12.62
CA ASP A 210 18.31 -15.29 13.86
C ASP A 210 18.81 -13.85 13.67
N GLY A 211 18.13 -13.10 12.80
CA GLY A 211 18.47 -11.70 12.49
C GLY A 211 19.69 -11.53 11.56
N LYS A 212 20.34 -12.62 11.15
CA LYS A 212 21.40 -12.63 10.15
C LYS A 212 20.87 -13.06 8.79
N LEU A 213 21.39 -12.43 7.75
CA LEU A 213 21.03 -12.76 6.38
C LEU A 213 21.92 -13.91 5.89
N VAL A 214 21.32 -15.02 5.51
CA VAL A 214 22.02 -16.22 5.04
C VAL A 214 21.53 -16.56 3.64
N GLU A 215 22.46 -16.91 2.74
CA GLU A 215 22.13 -17.44 1.42
C GLU A 215 21.44 -18.80 1.57
N GLU A 216 20.39 -19.04 0.80
CA GLU A 216 19.68 -20.30 0.83
C GLU A 216 20.39 -21.31 -0.09
N GLU A 217 20.66 -22.51 0.43
CA GLU A 217 21.23 -23.60 -0.36
C GLU A 217 20.25 -24.01 -1.46
N THR A 218 20.65 -23.85 -2.71
CA THR A 218 19.98 -24.47 -3.86
C THR A 218 20.46 -25.91 -4.00
N SER A 219 19.56 -26.84 -4.34
CA SER A 219 19.90 -28.24 -4.59
C SER A 219 21.00 -28.33 -5.66
N GLU A 220 22.04 -29.13 -5.39
CA GLU A 220 23.25 -29.30 -6.22
C GLU A 220 22.99 -29.85 -7.64
N GLU A 221 21.74 -30.18 -7.98
CA GLU A 221 21.34 -30.75 -9.27
C GLU A 221 21.17 -29.71 -10.40
N ASP A 222 21.24 -28.41 -10.13
CA ASP A 222 21.02 -27.37 -11.13
C ASP A 222 22.34 -26.96 -11.82
N ASN A 223 22.72 -27.72 -12.86
CA ASN A 223 23.93 -27.54 -13.69
C ASN A 223 23.88 -26.29 -14.62
N GLY A 224 22.97 -25.34 -14.36
CA GLY A 224 22.80 -24.12 -15.16
C GLY A 224 23.68 -22.95 -14.69
N LYS A 225 23.98 -22.01 -15.60
CA LYS A 225 24.56 -20.71 -15.22
C LYS A 225 23.60 -19.97 -14.27
N ARG A 226 24.15 -19.40 -13.21
CA ARG A 226 23.39 -18.56 -12.27
C ARG A 226 22.92 -17.30 -12.97
N THR A 227 21.70 -16.84 -12.66
CA THR A 227 21.16 -15.61 -13.23
C THR A 227 21.19 -14.48 -12.20
N VAL A 228 21.75 -13.33 -12.60
CA VAL A 228 21.81 -12.11 -11.80
C VAL A 228 20.87 -11.07 -12.39
N VAL A 229 20.03 -10.49 -11.53
CA VAL A 229 19.02 -9.52 -11.95
C VAL A 229 19.44 -8.11 -11.54
N TRP A 230 19.49 -7.22 -12.53
CA TRP A 230 19.90 -5.82 -12.40
C TRP A 230 18.69 -4.90 -12.54
N PHE A 231 18.26 -4.31 -11.45
CA PHE A 231 17.16 -3.34 -11.44
C PHE A 231 17.69 -1.95 -11.77
N HIS A 232 17.09 -1.31 -12.76
CA HIS A 232 17.37 0.07 -13.18
C HIS A 232 16.25 1.01 -12.71
N ASP A 233 16.64 2.24 -12.38
CA ASP A 233 15.74 3.36 -12.13
C ASP A 233 16.51 4.68 -12.07
N GLU A 234 15.79 5.79 -12.17
CA GLU A 234 16.30 7.14 -12.04
C GLU A 234 15.77 7.84 -10.79
N SER A 235 16.62 8.64 -10.14
CA SER A 235 16.21 9.42 -8.97
C SER A 235 16.86 10.80 -8.94
N THR A 236 16.11 11.81 -8.52
CA THR A 236 16.60 13.18 -8.36
C THR A 236 16.92 13.51 -6.90
N PHE A 237 18.07 14.17 -6.70
CA PHE A 237 18.51 14.78 -5.44
C PHE A 237 18.47 16.30 -5.57
N TYR A 238 18.04 16.97 -4.50
CA TYR A 238 17.93 18.43 -4.46
C TYR A 238 18.89 19.02 -3.44
N ALA A 239 19.54 20.12 -3.80
CA ALA A 239 20.54 20.81 -2.97
C ALA A 239 20.02 21.17 -1.57
N HIS A 240 18.72 21.46 -1.43
CA HIS A 240 18.10 21.83 -0.15
C HIS A 240 17.33 20.69 0.53
N ASP A 241 17.37 19.44 0.02
CA ASP A 241 16.77 18.30 0.72
C ASP A 241 17.61 17.95 1.95
N ARG A 242 17.23 18.52 3.11
CA ARG A 242 17.95 18.39 4.37
C ARG A 242 17.05 17.95 5.51
N ARG A 243 17.67 17.45 6.57
CA ARG A 243 16.97 17.03 7.79
C ARG A 243 16.30 18.25 8.45
N LYS A 244 14.98 18.34 8.30
CA LYS A 244 14.17 19.43 8.89
C LYS A 244 13.83 19.23 10.37
N LYS A 245 13.84 17.98 10.86
CA LYS A 245 13.46 17.65 12.25
C LYS A 245 14.71 17.49 13.13
N ARG A 246 14.87 18.37 14.12
CA ARG A 246 15.92 18.31 15.14
C ARG A 246 15.44 18.89 16.47
N TRP A 247 16.23 18.65 17.52
CA TRP A 247 16.10 19.38 18.77
C TRP A 247 16.63 20.81 18.58
N VAL A 248 15.89 21.78 19.09
CA VAL A 248 16.16 23.22 18.99
C VAL A 248 16.07 23.78 20.40
N HIS A 249 17.05 24.57 20.82
CA HIS A 249 17.02 25.20 22.14
C HIS A 249 15.95 26.31 22.18
N SER A 250 15.33 26.58 23.33
CA SER A 250 14.24 27.57 23.45
C SER A 250 14.64 28.99 23.00
N ASN A 251 15.94 29.30 23.07
CA ASN A 251 16.49 30.62 22.73
C ASN A 251 16.93 30.72 21.26
N GLU A 252 16.91 29.61 20.52
CA GLU A 252 17.35 29.59 19.14
C GLU A 252 16.28 30.24 18.23
N LYS A 253 16.68 31.26 17.46
CA LYS A 253 15.79 31.97 16.54
C LYS A 253 15.77 31.29 15.18
N ALA A 254 14.64 31.44 14.47
CA ALA A 254 14.50 30.93 13.11
C ALA A 254 15.53 31.60 12.17
N THR A 255 16.39 30.79 11.55
CA THR A 255 17.32 31.25 10.51
C THR A 255 16.62 31.26 9.15
N PRO A 256 16.74 32.32 8.34
CA PRO A 256 16.27 32.32 6.95
C PRO A 256 16.87 31.15 6.16
N GLN A 257 16.06 30.55 5.29
CA GLN A 257 16.47 29.49 4.38
C GLN A 257 16.18 29.91 2.94
N PRO A 258 17.02 29.52 1.97
CA PRO A 258 16.72 29.73 0.56
C PRO A 258 15.37 29.12 0.19
N LYS A 259 14.60 29.83 -0.66
CA LYS A 259 13.30 29.36 -1.11
C LYS A 259 13.47 28.24 -2.15
N GLY A 260 12.63 27.22 -2.05
CA GLY A 260 12.59 26.11 -3.01
C GLY A 260 13.61 25.01 -2.72
N GLU A 261 13.68 24.02 -3.61
CA GLU A 261 14.49 22.81 -3.43
C GLU A 261 15.95 22.99 -3.85
N GLY A 262 16.28 24.11 -4.50
CA GLY A 262 17.62 24.41 -5.00
C GLY A 262 17.96 23.65 -6.29
N THR A 263 19.24 23.59 -6.65
CA THR A 263 19.71 22.80 -7.80
C THR A 263 19.33 21.33 -7.64
N SER A 264 18.80 20.74 -8.70
CA SER A 264 18.61 19.29 -8.82
C SER A 264 19.75 18.61 -9.56
N LEU A 265 20.06 17.38 -9.16
CA LEU A 265 20.95 16.45 -9.85
C LEU A 265 20.25 15.10 -9.93
N MET A 266 20.14 14.54 -11.13
CA MET A 266 19.56 13.23 -11.38
C MET A 266 20.69 12.19 -11.39
N VAL A 267 20.36 10.99 -10.92
CA VAL A 267 21.19 9.80 -11.03
C VAL A 267 20.38 8.66 -11.63
N ALA A 268 20.99 7.90 -12.54
CA ALA A 268 20.52 6.62 -13.02
C ALA A 268 21.57 5.56 -12.67
N ASP A 269 21.16 4.37 -12.23
CA ASP A 269 22.08 3.29 -11.88
C ASP A 269 21.38 1.93 -11.96
N PHE A 270 22.17 0.86 -11.87
CA PHE A 270 21.70 -0.51 -11.78
C PHE A 270 22.05 -1.11 -10.43
N VAL A 271 21.14 -1.90 -9.85
CA VAL A 271 21.38 -2.60 -8.58
C VAL A 271 20.99 -4.08 -8.65
N SER A 272 21.84 -4.95 -8.11
CA SER A 272 21.54 -6.36 -7.87
C SER A 272 21.57 -6.69 -6.37
N ALA A 273 20.86 -7.74 -5.96
CA ALA A 273 20.95 -8.24 -4.59
C ALA A 273 22.27 -8.98 -4.33
N ASP A 274 22.87 -9.52 -5.39
CA ASP A 274 24.12 -10.26 -5.40
C ASP A 274 25.31 -9.33 -5.10
N TYR A 275 25.44 -8.26 -5.88
CA TYR A 275 26.62 -7.39 -5.93
C TYR A 275 26.38 -5.94 -5.49
N GLY A 276 25.11 -5.50 -5.41
CA GLY A 276 24.77 -4.12 -5.10
C GLY A 276 24.80 -3.24 -6.35
N TRP A 277 25.33 -2.01 -6.25
CA TRP A 277 25.46 -1.11 -7.40
C TRP A 277 26.36 -1.73 -8.47
N LEU A 278 25.99 -1.61 -9.75
CA LEU A 278 26.74 -2.19 -10.86
C LEU A 278 28.10 -1.52 -11.04
N ARG A 279 29.15 -2.24 -10.63
CA ARG A 279 30.55 -1.83 -10.70
C ARG A 279 31.45 -3.00 -11.08
N SER A 280 32.65 -2.69 -11.59
CA SER A 280 33.71 -3.68 -11.67
C SER A 280 34.11 -4.18 -10.27
N PRO A 281 34.64 -5.40 -10.14
CA PRO A 281 35.11 -5.94 -8.87
C PRO A 281 36.17 -5.07 -8.16
N ASP A 282 36.98 -4.32 -8.93
CA ASP A 282 37.97 -3.39 -8.41
C ASP A 282 37.42 -1.96 -8.14
N GLY A 283 36.14 -1.74 -8.44
CA GLY A 283 35.43 -0.47 -8.21
C GLY A 283 35.83 0.68 -9.14
N LYS A 284 36.64 0.44 -10.18
CA LYS A 284 37.10 1.48 -11.12
C LYS A 284 36.12 1.80 -12.23
N GLU A 285 35.30 0.82 -12.63
CA GLU A 285 34.24 1.00 -13.62
C GLU A 285 32.88 0.99 -12.91
N SER A 286 31.97 1.84 -13.36
CA SER A 286 30.64 2.00 -12.76
C SER A 286 29.64 2.30 -13.87
N ALA A 287 28.47 1.68 -13.83
CA ALA A 287 27.39 1.99 -14.77
C ALA A 287 26.72 3.34 -14.45
N ARG A 288 26.74 3.77 -13.19
CA ARG A 288 26.10 5.01 -12.71
C ARG A 288 26.29 6.22 -13.64
N VAL A 289 25.17 6.83 -14.02
CA VAL A 289 25.11 8.09 -14.77
C VAL A 289 24.61 9.22 -13.87
N LEU A 290 25.31 10.36 -13.90
CA LEU A 290 24.86 11.60 -13.27
C LEU A 290 24.40 12.58 -14.34
N PHE A 291 23.22 13.17 -14.17
CA PHE A 291 22.60 13.99 -15.20
C PHE A 291 22.02 15.28 -14.61
N ARG A 292 22.41 16.43 -15.17
CA ARG A 292 21.91 17.75 -14.75
C ARG A 292 20.73 18.13 -15.63
N ALA A 293 19.53 17.70 -15.24
CA ALA A 293 18.32 18.02 -15.98
C ALA A 293 18.05 19.53 -16.11
N GLY A 294 17.63 19.97 -17.31
CA GLY A 294 17.19 21.33 -17.60
C GLY A 294 17.63 21.85 -18.97
N LYS A 295 16.81 22.71 -19.59
CA LYS A 295 17.04 23.28 -20.95
C LYS A 295 18.36 24.06 -21.09
N SER A 296 18.90 24.60 -20.00
CA SER A 296 20.19 25.31 -19.95
C SER A 296 21.28 24.47 -19.29
N ARG A 297 21.11 23.15 -19.26
CA ARG A 297 22.01 22.15 -18.67
C ARG A 297 22.11 20.97 -19.63
N ASP A 298 22.06 19.73 -19.15
CA ASP A 298 22.24 18.52 -19.95
C ASP A 298 20.98 18.13 -20.73
N GLY A 299 19.88 18.90 -20.61
CA GLY A 299 18.64 18.65 -21.35
C GLY A 299 17.68 17.71 -20.63
N TYR A 300 17.13 16.73 -21.37
CA TYR A 300 16.24 15.69 -20.87
C TYR A 300 16.91 14.33 -21.04
N PHE A 301 16.71 13.42 -20.09
CA PHE A 301 17.21 12.05 -20.20
C PHE A 301 16.34 11.29 -21.23
N THR A 302 16.85 11.08 -22.43
CA THR A 302 16.11 10.49 -23.56
C THR A 302 16.36 8.99 -23.66
N ASN A 303 15.70 8.34 -24.64
CA ASN A 303 15.94 6.93 -24.90
C ASN A 303 17.38 6.66 -25.36
N ASP A 304 18.02 7.60 -26.05
CA ASP A 304 19.37 7.40 -26.55
C ASP A 304 20.38 7.34 -25.38
N GLU A 305 20.22 8.18 -24.36
CA GLU A 305 21.01 8.08 -23.12
C GLU A 305 20.74 6.79 -22.33
N ILE A 306 19.51 6.27 -22.36
CA ILE A 306 19.18 4.95 -21.77
C ILE A 306 19.92 3.82 -22.52
N LEU A 307 19.97 3.90 -23.85
CA LEU A 307 20.68 2.90 -24.67
C LEU A 307 22.18 2.94 -24.40
N GLU A 308 22.79 4.13 -24.33
CA GLU A 308 24.22 4.28 -23.98
C GLU A 308 24.51 3.76 -22.56
N HIS A 309 23.60 4.03 -21.61
CA HIS A 309 23.72 3.56 -20.23
C HIS A 309 23.66 2.02 -20.13
N VAL A 310 22.74 1.37 -20.85
CA VAL A 310 22.67 -0.10 -20.86
C VAL A 310 23.85 -0.72 -21.59
N GLU A 311 24.37 -0.09 -22.65
CA GLU A 311 25.60 -0.55 -23.32
C GLU A 311 26.81 -0.52 -22.39
N THR A 312 26.93 0.54 -21.59
CA THR A 312 27.97 0.64 -20.55
C THR A 312 27.81 -0.48 -19.51
N ALA A 313 26.59 -0.74 -19.05
CA ALA A 313 26.30 -1.83 -18.13
C ALA A 313 26.67 -3.21 -18.72
N ILE A 314 26.29 -3.46 -19.98
CA ILE A 314 26.61 -4.68 -20.73
C ILE A 314 28.12 -4.87 -20.84
N ALA A 315 28.87 -3.81 -21.17
CA ALA A 315 30.33 -3.88 -21.28
C ALA A 315 31.01 -4.30 -19.96
N ILE A 316 30.53 -3.76 -18.83
CA ILE A 316 31.02 -4.17 -17.50
C ILE A 316 30.71 -5.64 -17.23
N LEU A 317 29.48 -6.08 -17.54
CA LEU A 317 29.04 -7.47 -17.28
C LEU A 317 29.79 -8.49 -18.14
N GLN A 318 29.94 -8.24 -19.44
CA GLN A 318 30.69 -9.10 -20.35
C GLN A 318 32.16 -9.23 -19.94
N LYS A 319 32.76 -8.14 -19.43
CA LYS A 319 34.16 -8.11 -19.03
C LYS A 319 34.42 -8.80 -17.70
N HIS A 320 33.56 -8.60 -16.70
CA HIS A 320 33.84 -8.97 -15.31
C HIS A 320 33.00 -10.12 -14.78
N TYR A 321 31.88 -10.47 -15.43
CA TYR A 321 30.94 -11.50 -14.98
C TYR A 321 30.51 -12.46 -16.12
N PRO A 322 31.40 -12.95 -17.00
CA PRO A 322 31.03 -13.72 -18.20
C PRO A 322 30.40 -15.11 -17.92
N ASP A 323 30.58 -15.63 -16.70
CA ASP A 323 30.13 -16.96 -16.29
C ASP A 323 28.70 -16.97 -15.73
N GLU A 324 28.06 -15.81 -15.62
CA GLU A 324 26.69 -15.64 -15.13
C GLU A 324 25.76 -15.19 -16.27
N ASP A 325 24.49 -15.59 -16.18
CA ASP A 325 23.43 -15.02 -17.01
C ASP A 325 22.95 -13.70 -16.37
N HIS A 326 22.54 -12.73 -17.19
CA HIS A 326 22.13 -11.42 -16.70
C HIS A 326 20.80 -10.98 -17.29
N ILE A 327 19.96 -10.38 -16.44
CA ILE A 327 18.67 -9.81 -16.83
C ILE A 327 18.58 -8.39 -16.31
N PHE A 328 18.22 -7.46 -17.19
CA PHE A 328 17.91 -6.09 -16.80
C PHE A 328 16.42 -5.91 -16.54
N VAL A 329 16.09 -5.21 -15.45
CA VAL A 329 14.72 -4.89 -15.06
C VAL A 329 14.53 -3.38 -15.10
N PHE A 330 13.60 -2.92 -15.94
CA PHE A 330 13.25 -1.51 -16.07
C PHE A 330 11.80 -1.27 -15.64
N ASP A 331 11.46 -0.03 -15.31
CA ASP A 331 10.06 0.36 -15.19
C ASP A 331 9.40 0.47 -16.58
N ASN A 332 8.07 0.63 -16.60
CA ASN A 332 7.29 0.76 -17.83
C ASN A 332 7.18 2.22 -18.33
N ALA A 333 8.19 3.06 -18.08
CA ALA A 333 8.24 4.42 -18.59
C ALA A 333 8.23 4.46 -20.12
N THR A 334 7.61 5.50 -20.70
CA THR A 334 7.50 5.62 -22.17
C THR A 334 8.85 5.76 -22.86
N THR A 335 9.86 6.28 -22.17
CA THR A 335 11.24 6.37 -22.66
C THR A 335 11.91 5.00 -22.74
N HIS A 336 11.69 4.09 -21.78
CA HIS A 336 12.17 2.71 -21.83
C HIS A 336 11.48 1.87 -22.91
N LEU A 337 10.22 2.17 -23.20
CA LEU A 337 9.39 1.48 -24.19
C LEU A 337 9.44 2.12 -25.58
N LYS A 338 10.37 3.06 -25.84
CA LYS A 338 10.51 3.68 -27.16
C LYS A 338 10.82 2.59 -28.20
N ARG A 339 9.99 2.54 -29.24
CA ARG A 339 10.21 1.70 -30.42
C ARG A 339 10.98 2.50 -31.47
N ALA A 340 11.55 1.82 -32.46
CA ALA A 340 12.18 2.48 -33.60
C ALA A 340 11.19 3.46 -34.27
N ASP A 341 11.68 4.54 -34.87
CA ASP A 341 10.83 5.60 -35.44
C ASP A 341 9.97 5.10 -36.62
N ASP A 342 10.43 4.06 -37.31
CA ASP A 342 9.75 3.34 -38.38
C ASP A 342 8.87 2.17 -37.88
N ALA A 343 8.88 1.87 -36.59
CA ALA A 343 8.17 0.73 -36.03
C ALA A 343 6.66 0.79 -36.28
N LEU A 344 6.08 -0.39 -36.48
CA LEU A 344 4.65 -0.58 -36.73
C LEU A 344 3.80 0.05 -35.60
N SER A 345 2.97 1.02 -35.96
CA SER A 345 2.05 1.67 -35.02
C SER A 345 0.75 2.03 -35.69
N ALA A 346 -0.31 1.29 -35.37
CA ALA A 346 -1.66 1.54 -35.87
C ALA A 346 -2.14 2.98 -35.61
N ARG A 347 -1.61 3.65 -34.57
CA ARG A 347 -1.92 5.05 -34.25
C ARG A 347 -1.43 6.04 -35.29
N ASN A 348 -0.32 5.74 -35.94
CA ASN A 348 0.32 6.62 -36.92
C ASN A 348 -0.03 6.23 -38.37
N MET A 349 -0.82 5.17 -38.56
CA MET A 349 -1.24 4.72 -39.89
C MET A 349 -2.43 5.52 -40.42
N PRO A 350 -2.34 6.06 -41.64
CA PRO A 350 -3.42 6.74 -42.35
C PRO A 350 -4.44 5.73 -42.89
N LYS A 351 -5.70 6.16 -43.04
CA LYS A 351 -6.78 5.28 -43.53
C LYS A 351 -6.61 4.91 -45.01
N GLY A 352 -6.24 5.88 -45.84
CA GLY A 352 -6.10 5.74 -47.29
C GLY A 352 -4.69 6.00 -47.77
N PHE A 353 -4.52 6.11 -49.08
CA PHE A 353 -3.22 6.20 -49.75
C PHE A 353 -2.57 7.57 -49.53
N VAL A 354 -1.36 7.59 -48.97
CA VAL A 354 -0.61 8.84 -48.77
C VAL A 354 0.89 8.60 -48.90
N MET A 355 1.60 9.64 -49.33
CA MET A 355 3.07 9.70 -49.22
C MET A 355 3.46 9.88 -47.76
N LYS A 356 4.40 9.07 -47.29
CA LYS A 356 4.92 9.13 -45.93
C LYS A 356 6.35 9.67 -45.96
N LYS A 357 6.62 10.71 -45.16
CA LYS A 357 7.97 11.27 -45.02
C LYS A 357 8.93 10.30 -44.34
N VAL A 358 8.46 9.63 -43.28
CA VAL A 358 9.15 8.52 -42.62
C VAL A 358 8.39 7.27 -42.98
N GLN A 359 9.07 6.32 -43.64
CA GLN A 359 8.45 5.06 -44.02
C GLN A 359 8.17 4.22 -42.76
N ILE A 360 7.02 3.57 -42.73
CA ILE A 360 6.65 2.62 -41.69
C ILE A 360 7.20 1.26 -42.15
N ALA A 361 7.83 0.50 -41.26
CA ALA A 361 8.29 -0.84 -41.57
C ALA A 361 7.15 -1.73 -42.10
N ASN A 362 7.50 -2.71 -42.92
CA ASN A 362 6.54 -3.68 -43.44
C ASN A 362 5.94 -4.54 -42.31
N GLY A 363 4.70 -4.98 -42.52
CA GLY A 363 3.99 -5.85 -41.59
C GLY A 363 4.44 -7.30 -41.71
N PHE A 364 3.97 -8.12 -40.77
CA PHE A 364 4.08 -9.57 -40.87
C PHE A 364 2.71 -10.19 -40.66
N PHE A 365 2.27 -11.04 -41.59
CA PHE A 365 0.95 -11.65 -41.55
C PHE A 365 1.01 -13.07 -42.10
N ASN A 366 0.43 -14.02 -41.35
CA ASN A 366 0.38 -15.44 -41.71
C ASN A 366 1.74 -16.05 -42.13
N GLY A 367 2.82 -15.69 -41.45
CA GLY A 367 4.15 -16.25 -41.72
C GLY A 367 4.91 -15.57 -42.87
N ALA A 368 4.35 -14.51 -43.48
CA ALA A 368 4.99 -13.78 -44.56
C ALA A 368 5.05 -12.28 -44.29
N VAL A 369 6.03 -11.62 -44.91
CA VAL A 369 6.13 -10.16 -44.92
C VAL A 369 4.97 -9.60 -45.74
N GLN A 370 4.27 -8.61 -45.16
CA GLN A 370 3.25 -7.84 -45.85
C GLN A 370 3.81 -6.46 -46.22
N GLU A 371 4.00 -6.24 -47.52
CA GLU A 371 4.38 -4.94 -48.07
C GLU A 371 3.31 -3.89 -47.79
N PHE A 372 3.68 -2.80 -47.12
CA PHE A 372 2.76 -1.71 -46.74
C PHE A 372 2.75 -0.57 -47.76
N TYR A 373 3.62 -0.63 -48.76
CA TYR A 373 3.74 0.33 -49.84
C TYR A 373 3.41 -0.34 -51.16
N TRP A 374 2.95 0.45 -52.12
CA TRP A 374 2.75 -0.04 -53.47
C TRP A 374 4.09 -0.22 -54.18
N PRO A 375 4.27 -1.32 -54.93
CA PRO A 375 5.48 -1.58 -55.68
C PRO A 375 5.66 -0.57 -56.83
N GLU A 376 6.87 -0.50 -57.39
CA GLU A 376 7.23 0.51 -58.39
C GLU A 376 6.43 0.42 -59.69
N ASP A 377 5.89 -0.76 -60.02
CA ASP A 377 5.09 -1.03 -61.20
C ASP A 377 3.59 -0.67 -61.05
N HIS A 378 3.20 -0.07 -59.92
CA HIS A 378 1.82 0.29 -59.61
C HIS A 378 1.56 1.80 -59.78
N GLU A 379 0.35 2.19 -60.17
CA GLU A 379 -0.06 3.62 -60.32
C GLU A 379 0.16 4.45 -59.03
N ASN A 380 0.12 3.78 -57.87
CA ASN A 380 0.35 4.39 -56.57
C ASN A 380 1.74 4.10 -55.98
N ALA A 381 2.73 3.74 -56.82
CA ALA A 381 4.10 3.42 -56.42
C ALA A 381 4.65 4.34 -55.34
N GLY A 382 5.27 3.75 -54.30
CA GLY A 382 5.85 4.48 -53.18
C GLY A 382 4.86 5.12 -52.20
N LYS A 383 3.54 5.13 -52.50
CA LYS A 383 2.52 5.54 -51.54
C LYS A 383 2.22 4.41 -50.57
N PHE A 384 1.96 4.77 -49.32
CA PHE A 384 1.50 3.84 -48.29
C PHE A 384 0.09 3.34 -48.64
N LYS A 385 -0.17 2.03 -48.55
CA LYS A 385 -1.45 1.39 -48.91
C LYS A 385 -2.64 1.82 -48.05
N GLY A 386 -2.41 2.33 -46.85
CA GLY A 386 -3.49 2.73 -45.95
C GLY A 386 -4.11 1.56 -45.21
N MET A 387 -4.64 1.82 -44.02
CA MET A 387 -5.18 0.76 -43.16
C MET A 387 -6.29 -0.07 -43.82
N VAL A 388 -7.12 0.54 -44.68
CA VAL A 388 -8.22 -0.18 -45.33
C VAL A 388 -7.68 -1.26 -46.27
N GLN A 389 -6.72 -0.92 -47.13
CA GLN A 389 -6.16 -1.88 -48.07
C GLN A 389 -5.38 -2.98 -47.36
N ILE A 390 -4.58 -2.61 -46.34
CA ILE A 390 -3.83 -3.57 -45.52
C ILE A 390 -4.78 -4.56 -44.83
N LEU A 391 -5.94 -4.10 -44.35
CA LEU A 391 -6.94 -4.95 -43.71
C LEU A 391 -7.65 -5.88 -44.72
N GLU A 392 -7.97 -5.38 -45.91
CA GLU A 392 -8.54 -6.22 -46.99
C GLU A 392 -7.57 -7.34 -47.40
N GLU A 393 -6.27 -7.02 -47.53
CA GLU A 393 -5.21 -8.01 -47.79
C GLU A 393 -5.09 -9.05 -46.66
N ARG A 394 -5.47 -8.68 -45.43
CA ARG A 394 -5.54 -9.59 -44.27
C ARG A 394 -6.87 -10.34 -44.15
N GLY A 395 -7.77 -10.20 -45.12
CA GLY A 395 -9.07 -10.88 -45.13
C GLY A 395 -10.16 -10.19 -44.30
N PHE A 396 -9.97 -8.94 -43.87
CA PHE A 396 -11.02 -8.16 -43.22
C PHE A 396 -11.82 -7.35 -44.24
N GLU A 397 -13.14 -7.40 -44.17
CA GLU A 397 -14.05 -6.69 -45.09
C GLU A 397 -14.18 -5.18 -44.76
N ALA A 398 -13.06 -4.47 -44.57
CA ALA A 398 -13.01 -3.09 -44.08
C ALA A 398 -13.76 -2.07 -44.97
N LYS A 399 -13.74 -2.26 -46.30
CA LYS A 399 -14.47 -1.43 -47.29
C LYS A 399 -15.98 -1.68 -47.20
N LYS A 400 -16.39 -2.95 -47.21
CA LYS A 400 -17.80 -3.36 -47.13
C LYS A 400 -18.45 -2.93 -45.82
N LEU A 401 -17.73 -3.07 -44.70
CA LEU A 401 -18.15 -2.62 -43.37
C LEU A 401 -18.03 -1.10 -43.17
N LYS A 402 -17.52 -0.36 -44.17
CA LYS A 402 -17.30 1.09 -44.13
C LYS A 402 -16.57 1.55 -42.86
N LEU A 403 -15.58 0.78 -42.43
CA LEU A 403 -14.90 1.04 -41.16
C LEU A 403 -14.29 2.45 -41.15
N LYS A 404 -14.50 3.18 -40.07
CA LYS A 404 -13.81 4.44 -39.81
C LYS A 404 -12.33 4.20 -39.51
N ALA A 405 -11.51 5.24 -39.66
CA ALA A 405 -10.07 5.17 -39.34
C ALA A 405 -9.85 4.83 -37.86
N GLN A 406 -10.53 5.57 -36.97
CA GLN A 406 -10.47 5.43 -35.52
C GLN A 406 -11.84 5.77 -34.89
N CYS A 407 -12.14 5.20 -33.73
CA CYS A 407 -13.23 5.68 -32.87
C CYS A 407 -12.82 6.98 -32.19
N ASN A 408 -13.67 8.02 -32.27
CA ASN A 408 -13.45 9.37 -31.72
C ASN A 408 -12.06 9.96 -32.01
N LYS A 409 -11.79 11.18 -31.53
CA LYS A 409 -10.48 11.82 -31.76
C LYS A 409 -9.35 11.21 -30.90
N GLU A 410 -9.69 10.63 -29.75
CA GLU A 410 -8.74 10.15 -28.75
C GLU A 410 -8.46 8.63 -28.85
N PHE A 411 -9.02 7.95 -29.85
CA PHE A 411 -8.92 6.49 -30.01
C PHE A 411 -9.44 5.71 -28.77
N LYS A 412 -10.44 6.26 -28.08
CA LYS A 412 -11.16 5.62 -26.96
C LYS A 412 -12.29 4.74 -27.49
N CYS A 413 -11.98 3.54 -27.94
CA CYS A 413 -12.99 2.56 -28.39
C CYS A 413 -13.84 2.10 -27.20
N ALA A 414 -15.07 1.65 -27.45
CA ALA A 414 -15.87 1.07 -26.37
C ALA A 414 -15.16 -0.17 -25.81
N PRO A 415 -15.17 -0.39 -24.47
CA PRO A 415 -14.55 -1.56 -23.86
C PRO A 415 -15.04 -2.87 -24.48
N GLY A 416 -14.14 -3.84 -24.67
CA GLY A 416 -14.45 -5.15 -25.24
C GLY A 416 -14.53 -5.21 -26.78
N LEU A 417 -14.61 -4.07 -27.48
CA LEU A 417 -14.66 -4.07 -28.94
C LEU A 417 -13.26 -4.21 -29.56
N THR A 418 -13.11 -5.18 -30.46
CA THR A 418 -11.83 -5.49 -31.13
C THR A 418 -11.82 -5.14 -32.61
N ASP A 419 -12.96 -4.79 -33.20
CA ASP A 419 -13.16 -4.62 -34.64
C ASP A 419 -13.88 -3.32 -35.04
N CYS A 420 -14.15 -2.43 -34.09
CA CYS A 420 -14.98 -1.24 -34.28
C CYS A 420 -14.42 -0.16 -35.25
N CYS A 421 -13.15 -0.24 -35.63
CA CYS A 421 -12.50 0.66 -36.58
C CYS A 421 -11.19 0.05 -37.10
N CYS A 422 -10.69 0.56 -38.23
CA CYS A 422 -9.46 0.05 -38.87
C CYS A 422 -8.29 -0.02 -37.89
N ARG A 423 -8.09 1.08 -37.13
CA ARG A 423 -7.01 1.17 -36.15
C ARG A 423 -7.15 0.14 -35.03
N ARG A 424 -8.36 -0.16 -34.56
CA ARG A 424 -8.58 -1.13 -33.47
C ARG A 424 -8.27 -2.55 -33.94
N ILE A 425 -8.67 -2.92 -35.16
CA ILE A 425 -8.35 -4.22 -35.74
C ILE A 425 -6.84 -4.39 -35.84
N LEU A 426 -6.14 -3.44 -36.50
CA LEU A 426 -4.68 -3.48 -36.64
C LEU A 426 -3.96 -3.48 -35.30
N TYR A 427 -4.42 -2.66 -34.34
CA TYR A 427 -3.85 -2.61 -33.00
C TYR A 427 -3.89 -3.97 -32.28
N ASN A 428 -4.85 -4.83 -32.63
CA ASN A 428 -5.00 -6.17 -32.05
C ASN A 428 -4.31 -7.26 -32.88
N GLN A 429 -3.64 -6.93 -33.98
CA GLN A 429 -2.91 -7.90 -34.79
C GLN A 429 -1.57 -8.27 -34.14
N PRO A 430 -1.09 -9.51 -34.29
CA PRO A 430 0.11 -10.00 -33.60
C PRO A 430 1.37 -9.14 -33.84
N ASP A 431 1.62 -8.74 -35.09
CA ASP A 431 2.76 -7.93 -35.52
C ASP A 431 2.71 -6.48 -35.01
N PHE A 432 1.55 -6.00 -34.53
CA PHE A 432 1.41 -4.68 -33.91
C PHE A 432 1.54 -4.71 -32.38
N ILE A 433 1.22 -5.85 -31.78
CA ILE A 433 1.30 -6.09 -30.34
C ILE A 433 2.76 -6.41 -29.96
N GLN A 434 3.38 -7.34 -30.67
CA GLN A 434 4.68 -7.94 -30.34
C GLN A 434 5.84 -7.18 -30.98
N ILE A 435 5.91 -5.87 -30.72
CA ILE A 435 7.04 -5.05 -31.19
C ILE A 435 7.88 -4.67 -29.98
N ASP A 436 9.08 -5.23 -29.98
CA ASP A 436 10.14 -4.93 -29.03
C ASP A 436 10.49 -3.44 -29.03
N SER A 437 10.82 -2.91 -27.86
CA SER A 437 11.44 -1.59 -27.77
C SER A 437 12.87 -1.61 -28.34
N LEU A 438 13.43 -0.42 -28.60
CA LEU A 438 14.85 -0.28 -28.94
C LEU A 438 15.72 -0.87 -27.83
N LEU A 439 15.35 -0.67 -26.57
CA LEU A 439 16.06 -1.21 -25.40
C LEU A 439 16.08 -2.74 -25.41
N GLU A 440 14.94 -3.39 -25.67
CA GLU A 440 14.86 -4.85 -25.79
C GLU A 440 15.71 -5.35 -26.94
N THR A 441 15.60 -4.72 -28.11
CA THR A 441 16.34 -5.12 -29.31
C THR A 441 17.86 -4.99 -29.11
N THR A 442 18.31 -3.86 -28.55
CA THR A 442 19.74 -3.60 -28.24
C THR A 442 20.29 -4.64 -27.26
N CYS A 443 19.55 -4.94 -26.19
CA CYS A 443 19.98 -5.97 -25.23
C CYS A 443 20.02 -7.37 -25.87
N LYS A 444 18.97 -7.75 -26.60
CA LYS A 444 18.88 -9.07 -27.26
C LYS A 444 20.03 -9.29 -28.25
N MET A 445 20.39 -8.28 -29.05
CA MET A 445 21.53 -8.35 -29.97
C MET A 445 22.88 -8.60 -29.27
N LYS A 446 22.99 -8.24 -27.98
CA LYS A 446 24.18 -8.46 -27.16
C LYS A 446 24.07 -9.72 -26.27
N GLY A 447 22.98 -10.49 -26.39
CA GLY A 447 22.73 -11.69 -25.59
C GLY A 447 22.12 -11.44 -24.20
N PHE A 448 21.56 -10.26 -23.95
CA PHE A 448 20.94 -9.89 -22.68
C PHE A 448 19.42 -9.84 -22.79
N ASN A 449 18.73 -10.24 -21.72
CA ASN A 449 17.27 -10.16 -21.64
C ASN A 449 16.83 -8.95 -20.81
N VAL A 450 15.66 -8.39 -21.16
CA VAL A 450 15.03 -7.27 -20.47
C VAL A 450 13.67 -7.72 -19.94
N MET A 451 13.34 -7.30 -18.72
CA MET A 451 12.00 -7.42 -18.14
C MET A 451 11.48 -6.04 -17.75
N PHE A 452 10.18 -5.82 -17.91
CA PHE A 452 9.54 -4.57 -17.47
C PHE A 452 8.66 -4.81 -16.24
N LEU A 453 8.78 -3.91 -15.27
CA LEU A 453 7.95 -3.93 -14.07
C LEU A 453 6.52 -3.50 -14.38
N PRO A 454 5.50 -4.14 -13.81
CA PRO A 454 4.11 -3.68 -13.91
C PRO A 454 3.97 -2.20 -13.55
N LYS A 455 3.17 -1.45 -14.32
CA LYS A 455 2.95 -0.02 -14.07
C LYS A 455 2.38 0.21 -12.68
N PHE A 456 2.81 1.28 -12.00
CA PHE A 456 2.35 1.66 -10.66
C PHE A 456 2.76 0.72 -9.50
N HIS A 457 3.69 -0.22 -9.74
CA HIS A 457 4.16 -1.19 -8.74
C HIS A 457 5.60 -0.93 -8.27
N CYS A 458 5.87 0.25 -7.72
CA CYS A 458 7.23 0.59 -7.25
C CYS A 458 7.73 -0.30 -6.10
N GLU A 459 6.84 -1.00 -5.38
CA GLU A 459 7.25 -1.99 -4.38
C GLU A 459 7.95 -3.23 -4.98
N LEU A 460 7.80 -3.46 -6.29
CA LEU A 460 8.48 -4.53 -7.01
C LEU A 460 9.89 -4.13 -7.47
N ASN A 461 10.21 -2.82 -7.44
CA ASN A 461 11.53 -2.29 -7.76
C ASN A 461 12.30 -1.96 -6.47
N PHE A 462 13.25 -2.80 -6.05
CA PHE A 462 13.89 -2.58 -4.76
C PHE A 462 14.89 -1.42 -4.75
N ILE A 463 15.34 -0.97 -5.93
CA ILE A 463 16.20 0.21 -6.07
C ILE A 463 15.56 1.47 -5.48
N GLU A 464 14.23 1.56 -5.50
CA GLU A 464 13.47 2.65 -4.87
C GLU A 464 13.73 2.75 -3.36
N GLN A 465 13.97 1.61 -2.71
CA GLN A 465 14.36 1.58 -1.30
C GLN A 465 15.84 1.92 -1.11
N CYS A 466 16.71 1.62 -2.08
CA CYS A 466 18.09 2.10 -2.11
C CYS A 466 18.12 3.63 -2.21
N TRP A 467 17.32 4.24 -3.10
CA TRP A 467 17.14 5.69 -3.17
C TRP A 467 16.62 6.27 -1.86
N GLY A 468 15.59 5.65 -1.28
CA GLY A 468 15.05 6.07 0.02
C GLY A 468 16.10 6.05 1.14
N TYR A 469 16.96 5.04 1.17
CA TYR A 469 18.08 4.94 2.11
C TYR A 469 19.11 6.04 1.85
N ALA A 470 19.57 6.18 0.61
CA ALA A 470 20.57 7.17 0.23
C ALA A 470 20.07 8.59 0.52
N LYS A 471 18.84 8.94 0.15
CA LYS A 471 18.22 10.25 0.47
C LYS A 471 18.11 10.49 1.96
N ARG A 472 17.86 9.45 2.78
CA ARG A 472 17.89 9.59 4.24
C ARG A 472 19.28 9.95 4.75
N VAL A 473 20.34 9.34 4.22
CA VAL A 473 21.73 9.66 4.59
C VAL A 473 22.12 11.05 4.08
N TYR A 474 21.81 11.36 2.82
CA TYR A 474 22.06 12.64 2.18
C TYR A 474 21.51 13.82 3.00
N ARG A 475 20.31 13.70 3.57
CA ARG A 475 19.70 14.73 4.43
C ARG A 475 20.50 15.06 5.70
N CYS A 476 21.43 14.18 6.10
CA CYS A 476 22.31 14.38 7.24
C CYS A 476 23.64 15.07 6.86
N TYR A 477 23.94 15.25 5.57
CA TYR A 477 25.15 15.95 5.14
C TYR A 477 24.99 17.48 5.19
N PRO A 478 26.12 18.22 5.19
CA PRO A 478 26.10 19.68 5.12
C PRO A 478 25.29 20.23 3.94
N PRO A 479 24.84 21.49 4.00
CA PRO A 479 24.22 22.16 2.85
C PRO A 479 25.13 22.13 1.62
N SER A 480 24.55 21.88 0.46
CA SER A 480 25.26 21.92 -0.83
C SER A 480 25.06 23.31 -1.42
N SER A 481 26.03 24.21 -1.23
CA SER A 481 25.95 25.56 -1.78
C SER A 481 26.41 25.63 -3.24
N LYS A 482 27.23 24.67 -3.68
CA LYS A 482 27.67 24.50 -5.07
C LYS A 482 27.24 23.15 -5.64
N ASP A 483 27.19 23.06 -6.97
CA ASP A 483 26.86 21.83 -7.67
C ASP A 483 27.86 20.70 -7.37
N ALA A 484 29.15 21.01 -7.18
CA ALA A 484 30.16 20.05 -6.76
C ALA A 484 29.89 19.47 -5.36
N ASP A 485 29.38 20.29 -4.43
CA ASP A 485 28.99 19.81 -3.10
C ASP A 485 27.76 18.91 -3.16
N LEU A 486 26.82 19.21 -4.07
CA LEU A 486 25.65 18.37 -4.32
C LEU A 486 26.07 17.00 -4.83
N GLU A 487 26.94 16.98 -5.85
CA GLU A 487 27.46 15.76 -6.46
C GLU A 487 28.23 14.91 -5.45
N ALA A 488 29.21 15.49 -4.73
CA ALA A 488 30.01 14.78 -3.75
C ALA A 488 29.15 14.19 -2.61
N ASN A 489 28.20 14.97 -2.08
CA ASN A 489 27.29 14.49 -1.04
C ASN A 489 26.35 13.40 -1.55
N MET A 490 25.87 13.50 -2.80
CA MET A 490 25.02 12.49 -3.41
C MET A 490 25.78 11.18 -3.60
N ILE A 491 26.97 11.20 -4.21
CA ILE A 491 27.81 10.01 -4.40
C ILE A 491 28.09 9.34 -3.05
N LYS A 492 28.51 10.12 -2.05
CA LYS A 492 28.77 9.60 -0.70
C LYS A 492 27.53 8.95 -0.06
N ALA A 493 26.35 9.51 -0.30
CA ALA A 493 25.10 8.94 0.21
C ALA A 493 24.72 7.65 -0.52
N LEU A 494 24.89 7.59 -1.84
CA LEU A 494 24.64 6.41 -2.66
C LEU A 494 25.56 5.24 -2.27
N ASP A 495 26.84 5.53 -2.06
CA ASP A 495 27.86 4.55 -1.71
C ASP A 495 27.73 4.06 -0.26
N SER A 496 26.94 4.76 0.56
CA SER A 496 26.66 4.36 1.94
C SER A 496 25.58 3.28 2.09
N VAL A 497 24.88 2.91 1.01
CA VAL A 497 23.81 1.90 1.04
C VAL A 497 24.45 0.51 1.21
N PRO A 498 24.27 -0.19 2.33
CA PRO A 498 24.93 -1.48 2.55
C PRO A 498 24.30 -2.58 1.71
N LEU A 499 25.11 -3.49 1.17
CA LEU A 499 24.65 -4.67 0.41
C LEU A 499 23.62 -5.51 1.19
N GLU A 500 23.82 -5.67 2.50
CA GLU A 500 22.87 -6.38 3.36
C GLU A 500 21.49 -5.69 3.37
N SER A 501 21.44 -4.36 3.30
CA SER A 501 20.18 -3.62 3.19
C SER A 501 19.53 -3.83 1.83
N MET A 502 20.32 -3.82 0.75
CA MET A 502 19.84 -4.10 -0.61
C MET A 502 19.20 -5.49 -0.70
N ARG A 503 19.84 -6.52 -0.14
CA ARG A 503 19.27 -7.88 -0.07
C ARG A 503 17.97 -7.94 0.73
N LYS A 504 17.87 -7.19 1.83
CA LYS A 504 16.60 -7.05 2.60
C LYS A 504 15.51 -6.34 1.79
N PHE A 505 15.87 -5.37 0.95
CA PHE A 505 14.94 -4.69 0.05
C PHE A 505 14.48 -5.61 -1.07
N ALA A 506 15.39 -6.33 -1.74
CA ALA A 506 15.05 -7.33 -2.74
C ALA A 506 14.12 -8.43 -2.18
N THR A 507 14.43 -8.93 -0.96
CA THR A 507 13.57 -9.86 -0.22
C THR A 507 12.18 -9.27 0.05
N ARG A 508 12.09 -7.96 0.30
CA ARG A 508 10.80 -7.29 0.46
C ARG A 508 10.00 -7.28 -0.83
N SER A 509 10.61 -6.93 -1.96
CA SER A 509 9.95 -6.92 -3.27
C SER A 509 9.48 -8.33 -3.67
N ARG A 510 10.29 -9.36 -3.43
CA ARG A 510 9.92 -10.77 -3.63
C ARG A 510 8.66 -11.19 -2.86
N ARG A 511 8.48 -10.72 -1.63
CA ARG A 511 7.23 -10.98 -0.87
C ARG A 511 6.01 -10.32 -1.48
N PHE A 512 6.16 -9.13 -2.06
CA PHE A 512 5.08 -8.50 -2.80
C PHE A 512 4.75 -9.31 -4.06
N MET A 513 5.77 -9.80 -4.79
CA MET A 513 5.57 -10.70 -5.92
C MET A 513 4.80 -11.97 -5.53
N ASP A 514 5.20 -12.62 -4.43
CA ASP A 514 4.50 -13.81 -3.91
C ASP A 514 3.07 -13.50 -3.43
N ALA A 515 2.84 -12.32 -2.81
CA ALA A 515 1.51 -11.87 -2.45
C ALA A 515 0.60 -11.73 -3.67
N TYR A 516 1.09 -11.04 -4.71
CA TYR A 516 0.35 -10.86 -5.95
C TYR A 516 0.11 -12.18 -6.67
N TYR A 517 1.12 -13.07 -6.69
CA TYR A 517 0.98 -14.40 -7.27
C TYR A 517 -0.15 -15.21 -6.62
N LYS A 518 -0.33 -15.05 -5.30
CA LYS A 518 -1.43 -15.64 -4.51
C LYS A 518 -2.76 -14.91 -4.64
N GLY A 519 -2.86 -13.90 -5.50
CA GLY A 519 -4.09 -13.17 -5.79
C GLY A 519 -4.43 -12.03 -4.83
N LEU A 520 -3.48 -11.61 -3.98
CA LEU A 520 -3.71 -10.45 -3.10
C LEU A 520 -3.70 -9.16 -3.93
N ASN A 521 -4.53 -8.18 -3.56
CA ASN A 521 -4.45 -6.83 -4.12
C ASN A 521 -3.40 -5.96 -3.41
N GLY A 522 -3.14 -4.74 -3.88
CA GLY A 522 -2.13 -3.84 -3.30
C GLY A 522 -2.26 -3.62 -1.79
N LYS A 523 -3.48 -3.38 -1.28
CA LYS A 523 -3.72 -3.17 0.17
C LYS A 523 -3.42 -4.44 0.98
N GLN A 524 -3.89 -5.58 0.49
CA GLN A 524 -3.69 -6.87 1.14
C GLN A 524 -2.21 -7.26 1.14
N ALA A 525 -1.51 -7.05 0.02
CA ALA A 525 -0.08 -7.30 -0.11
C ALA A 525 0.74 -6.42 0.84
N ALA A 526 0.41 -5.13 0.96
CA ALA A 526 1.07 -4.23 1.91
C ALA A 526 0.88 -4.65 3.37
N TRP A 527 -0.33 -5.12 3.72
CA TRP A 527 -0.61 -5.68 5.03
C TRP A 527 0.20 -6.96 5.27
N ALA A 528 0.21 -7.89 4.31
CA ALA A 528 0.92 -9.16 4.40
C ALA A 528 2.43 -8.93 4.56
N ALA A 529 3.03 -8.06 3.73
CA ALA A 529 4.44 -7.70 3.83
C ALA A 529 4.81 -7.09 5.20
N LYS A 530 3.87 -6.41 5.85
CA LYS A 530 4.07 -5.87 7.20
C LYS A 530 3.93 -6.93 8.30
N LYS A 531 3.02 -7.90 8.16
CA LYS A 531 2.79 -8.97 9.13
C LYS A 531 3.91 -10.02 9.08
N TYR A 532 4.30 -10.45 7.89
CA TYR A 532 5.27 -11.54 7.67
C TYR A 532 6.67 -10.99 7.37
N ARG A 533 7.14 -10.06 8.21
CA ARG A 533 8.42 -9.34 8.00
C ARG A 533 9.66 -10.24 7.91
N GLY A 534 9.60 -11.46 8.43
CA GLY A 534 10.70 -12.44 8.43
C GLY A 534 10.62 -13.53 7.35
N HIS A 535 9.53 -13.64 6.58
CA HIS A 535 9.34 -14.73 5.60
C HIS A 535 9.44 -14.22 4.17
N GLN A 536 10.16 -14.91 3.28
CA GLN A 536 10.22 -14.56 1.85
C GLN A 536 8.93 -14.93 1.09
N VAL A 537 8.27 -15.99 1.53
CA VAL A 537 7.03 -16.54 0.95
C VAL A 537 5.96 -16.48 2.04
N LEU A 538 4.78 -15.97 1.68
CA LEU A 538 3.63 -15.93 2.56
C LEU A 538 3.10 -17.35 2.82
N PRO A 539 2.58 -17.64 4.01
CA PRO A 539 2.04 -18.97 4.29
C PRO A 539 0.86 -19.28 3.38
N ALA A 540 0.64 -20.57 3.07
CA ALA A 540 -0.52 -21.02 2.31
C ALA A 540 -1.86 -20.62 2.97
N THR A 541 -1.85 -20.34 4.28
CA THR A 541 -3.01 -19.86 5.05
C THR A 541 -3.30 -18.37 4.90
N ILE A 542 -2.57 -17.63 4.06
CA ILE A 542 -2.65 -16.17 4.00
C ILE A 542 -4.08 -15.64 3.78
N MET A 543 -4.88 -16.32 2.95
CA MET A 543 -6.28 -15.92 2.71
C MET A 543 -7.12 -16.01 3.98
N LYS A 544 -6.99 -17.11 4.75
CA LYS A 544 -7.66 -17.27 6.06
C LYS A 544 -7.20 -16.23 7.07
N ASP A 545 -5.94 -15.82 6.99
CA ASP A 545 -5.38 -14.80 7.87
C ASP A 545 -5.89 -13.39 7.53
N LEU A 546 -6.20 -13.11 6.26
CA LEU A 546 -6.83 -11.86 5.82
C LEU A 546 -8.29 -11.79 6.30
N ASP A 547 -9.05 -12.87 6.17
CA ASP A 547 -10.44 -12.96 6.63
C ASP A 547 -10.56 -12.69 8.13
N ARG A 548 -9.69 -13.33 8.93
CA ARG A 548 -9.61 -13.10 10.39
C ARG A 548 -9.26 -11.65 10.73
N ALA A 549 -8.41 -11.02 9.93
CA ALA A 549 -7.97 -9.65 10.14
C ALA A 549 -8.94 -8.60 9.56
N LYS A 550 -10.02 -9.02 8.87
CA LYS A 550 -10.99 -8.15 8.20
C LYS A 550 -10.33 -7.13 7.27
N VAL A 551 -9.27 -7.53 6.57
CA VAL A 551 -8.59 -6.67 5.59
C VAL A 551 -9.39 -6.70 4.29
N THR A 552 -10.25 -5.71 4.11
CA THR A 552 -11.10 -5.59 2.91
C THR A 552 -10.30 -5.15 1.68
N SER A 553 -10.83 -5.53 0.51
CA SER A 553 -10.28 -5.17 -0.80
C SER A 553 -10.16 -3.66 -1.05
#